data_AF-A0A078IEV7-F1
#
_entry.id   AF-A0A078IEV7-F1
#
_cell.length_a   1.000
_cell.length_b   1.000
_cell.length_c   1.000
_cell.angle_alpha   90.00
_cell.angle_beta   90.00
_cell.angle_gamma   90.00
#
_symmetry.space_group_name_H-M   'P 1'
#
loop_
_entity.id
_entity.type
_entity.pdbx_description
1 polymer ?
#
loop_
_entity_poly.entity_id
_entity_poly.type
_entity_poly.pdbx_seq_one_letter_code
_entity_poly.pdbx_strand_id
1 'polypeptide(L)'
;MNHCFFLQQVQNFGDPFFLVIHEGETLEEIKTRIQKKLRVPDEDFAKWKFASFSMGRPDYLQDTDVVYDRFQRKDVYGAWEQYLGLEHVDNTPKRAYAANQNRHAYEKPMKIYN
;
A
#
# COMPACT_ATOMS: atom_id res chain seq x y z
N MET A 1 -8.31 13.79 27.01
CA MET A 1 -9.12 13.80 25.77
C MET A 1 -8.32 13.07 24.71
N ASN A 2 -8.64 11.81 24.45
CA ASN A 2 -7.91 10.96 23.51
C ASN A 2 -8.42 11.26 22.10
N HIS A 3 -7.64 11.98 21.31
CA HIS A 3 -7.84 12.03 19.86
C HIS A 3 -7.40 10.69 19.27
N CYS A 4 -8.29 9.70 19.30
CA CYS A 4 -8.16 8.51 18.49
C CYS A 4 -8.49 8.91 17.05
N PHE A 5 -7.49 9.37 16.30
CA PHE A 5 -7.59 9.36 14.85
C PHE A 5 -7.61 7.87 14.45
N PHE A 6 -8.76 7.41 13.95
CA PHE A 6 -8.81 6.17 13.19
C PHE A 6 -7.86 6.35 11.99
N LEU A 7 -6.60 5.93 12.14
CA LEU A 7 -5.75 5.64 11.01
C LEU A 7 -6.46 4.52 10.28
N GLN A 8 -7.07 4.84 9.14
CA GLN A 8 -7.61 3.86 8.21
C GLN A 8 -6.54 2.78 8.03
N GLN A 9 -6.80 1.59 8.55
CA GLN A 9 -5.78 0.55 8.63
C GLN A 9 -5.45 0.11 7.20
N VAL A 10 -4.28 0.52 6.70
CA VAL A 10 -3.81 0.13 5.37
C VAL A 10 -3.51 -1.35 5.41
N GLN A 11 -4.35 -2.15 4.74
CA GLN A 11 -4.13 -3.58 4.59
C GLN A 11 -3.25 -3.81 3.36
N ASN A 12 -1.94 -3.91 3.59
CA ASN A 12 -1.01 -4.31 2.53
C ASN A 12 -1.20 -5.79 2.18
N PHE A 13 -1.15 -6.11 0.89
CA PHE A 13 -1.22 -7.47 0.35
C PHE A 13 -0.34 -7.59 -0.90
N GLY A 14 -0.15 -8.82 -1.41
CA GLY A 14 0.73 -9.10 -2.54
C GLY A 14 2.21 -9.15 -2.17
N ASP A 15 3.07 -9.11 -3.19
CA ASP A 15 4.52 -9.24 -3.05
C ASP A 15 5.20 -7.87 -3.22
N PRO A 16 5.84 -7.30 -2.17
CA PRO A 16 6.56 -6.04 -2.28
C PRO A 16 7.77 -6.18 -3.20
N PHE A 17 8.07 -5.13 -3.98
CA PHE A 17 9.21 -5.11 -4.89
C PHE A 17 9.92 -3.77 -4.87
N PHE A 18 11.22 -3.79 -5.19
CA PHE A 18 11.98 -2.57 -5.39
C PHE A 18 11.82 -2.04 -6.82
N LEU A 19 11.72 -0.72 -6.95
CA LEU A 19 11.73 0.01 -8.21
C LEU A 19 12.73 1.15 -8.09
N VAL A 20 13.56 1.33 -9.12
CA VAL A 20 14.48 2.48 -9.22
C VAL A 20 13.69 3.65 -9.81
N ILE A 21 13.65 4.78 -9.10
CA ILE A 21 13.05 6.03 -9.57
C ILE A 21 14.19 6.97 -9.95
N HIS A 22 14.13 7.52 -11.17
CA HIS A 22 15.11 8.51 -11.62
C HIS A 22 14.60 9.94 -11.38
N GLU A 23 15.54 10.88 -11.26
CA GLU A 23 15.20 12.30 -11.16
C GLU A 23 14.49 12.77 -12.44
N GLY A 24 13.42 13.55 -12.28
CA GLY A 24 12.58 14.02 -13.38
C GLY A 24 11.57 13.01 -13.92
N GLU A 25 11.59 11.75 -13.45
CA GLU A 25 10.65 10.72 -13.91
C GLU A 25 9.23 10.99 -13.39
N THR A 26 8.26 11.03 -14.29
CA THR A 26 6.86 11.25 -13.94
C THR A 26 6.18 9.97 -13.46
N LEU A 27 5.04 10.10 -12.78
CA LEU A 27 4.25 8.95 -12.37
C LEU A 27 3.80 8.12 -13.57
N GLU A 28 3.46 8.73 -14.71
CA GLU A 28 3.06 8.03 -15.94
C GLU A 28 4.16 7.09 -16.46
N GLU A 29 5.40 7.57 -16.47
CA GLU A 29 6.57 6.78 -16.88
C GLU A 29 6.81 5.61 -15.92
N ILE A 30 6.69 5.87 -14.62
CA ILE A 30 6.81 4.86 -13.57
C ILE A 30 5.69 3.82 -13.65
N LYS A 31 4.46 4.25 -13.88
CA LYS A 31 3.28 3.40 -14.08
C LYS A 31 3.51 2.40 -15.20
N THR A 32 4.03 2.86 -16.33
CA THR A 32 4.37 1.99 -17.48
C THR A 32 5.37 0.90 -17.10
N ARG A 33 6.40 1.24 -16.31
CA ARG A 33 7.41 0.29 -15.84
C ARG A 33 6.85 -0.71 -14.83
N ILE A 34 6.03 -0.24 -13.89
CA ILE A 34 5.33 -1.07 -12.90
C ILE A 34 4.41 -2.06 -13.60
N GLN A 35 3.60 -1.58 -14.54
CA GLN A 35 2.65 -2.41 -15.27
C GLN A 35 3.38 -3.52 -16.05
N LYS A 36 4.47 -3.18 -16.74
CA LYS A 36 5.32 -4.15 -17.44
C LYS A 36 5.95 -5.17 -16.48
N LYS A 37 6.36 -4.74 -15.29
CA LYS A 37 6.96 -5.60 -14.26
C LYS A 37 5.94 -6.57 -13.65
N LEU A 38 4.73 -6.10 -13.36
CA LEU A 38 3.67 -6.89 -12.73
C LEU A 38 2.80 -7.67 -13.75
N ARG A 39 2.91 -7.34 -15.05
CA ARG A 39 2.15 -7.96 -16.15
C ARG A 39 0.63 -7.84 -15.96
N VAL A 40 0.17 -6.69 -15.45
CA VAL A 40 -1.25 -6.41 -15.20
C VAL A 40 -1.91 -5.87 -16.47
N PRO A 41 -3.10 -6.38 -16.88
CA PRO A 41 -3.85 -5.84 -18.00
C PRO A 41 -4.19 -4.35 -17.84
N ASP A 42 -4.25 -3.61 -18.96
CA ASP A 42 -4.56 -2.18 -18.97
C ASP A 42 -5.86 -1.86 -18.23
N GLU A 43 -6.91 -2.66 -18.45
CA GLU A 43 -8.23 -2.46 -17.84
C GLU A 43 -8.21 -2.52 -16.31
N ASP A 44 -7.36 -3.36 -15.75
CA ASP A 44 -7.23 -3.49 -14.30
C ASP A 44 -6.28 -2.44 -13.74
N PHE A 45 -5.17 -2.19 -14.43
CA PHE A 45 -4.18 -1.20 -14.03
C PHE A 45 -4.74 0.23 -14.05
N ALA A 46 -5.66 0.54 -14.97
CA ALA A 46 -6.35 1.83 -15.04
C ALA A 46 -7.19 2.14 -13.78
N LYS A 47 -7.58 1.12 -13.00
CA LYS A 47 -8.34 1.29 -11.75
C LYS A 47 -7.43 1.57 -10.54
N TRP A 48 -6.12 1.39 -10.69
CA TRP A 48 -5.17 1.50 -9.59
C TRP A 48 -4.92 2.97 -9.25
N LYS A 49 -4.79 3.25 -7.96
CA LYS A 49 -4.37 4.56 -7.47
C LYS A 49 -2.97 4.47 -6.90
N PHE A 50 -2.20 5.52 -7.13
CA PHE A 50 -0.82 5.60 -6.68
C PHE A 50 -0.72 6.70 -5.65
N ALA A 51 -0.03 6.40 -4.55
CA ALA A 51 0.17 7.36 -3.48
C ALA A 51 1.60 7.28 -2.96
N SER A 52 2.21 8.42 -2.65
CA SER A 52 3.35 8.43 -1.76
C SER A 52 2.83 8.27 -0.33
N PHE A 53 3.39 7.33 0.41
CA PHE A 53 3.01 7.08 1.80
C PHE A 53 4.11 7.63 2.70
N SER A 54 3.75 8.48 3.66
CA SER A 54 4.70 9.08 4.61
C SER A 54 4.00 9.30 5.96
N MET A 55 4.63 8.87 7.06
CA MET A 55 4.10 9.05 8.43
C MET A 55 2.63 8.62 8.60
N GLY A 56 2.22 7.51 7.98
CA GLY A 56 0.85 6.99 8.10
C GLY A 56 -0.20 7.70 7.23
N ARG A 57 0.21 8.61 6.35
CA ARG A 57 -0.70 9.38 5.47
C ARG A 57 -0.40 9.10 4.00
N PRO A 58 -1.38 8.62 3.22
CA PRO A 58 -1.27 8.55 1.77
C PRO A 58 -1.45 9.95 1.15
N ASP A 59 -0.58 10.31 0.21
CA ASP A 59 -0.72 11.46 -0.67
C ASP A 59 -0.82 10.97 -2.12
N TYR A 60 -1.98 11.12 -2.74
CA TYR A 60 -2.25 10.57 -4.07
C TYR A 60 -1.54 11.38 -5.15
N LEU A 61 -0.90 10.66 -6.06
CA LEU A 61 -0.09 11.23 -7.12
C LEU A 61 -0.89 11.35 -8.43
N GLN A 62 -0.63 12.42 -9.17
CA GLN A 62 -1.09 12.65 -10.54
C GLN A 62 -0.07 12.14 -11.55
N ASP A 63 -0.50 11.88 -12.78
CA ASP A 63 0.37 11.35 -13.84
C ASP A 63 1.55 12.26 -14.18
N THR A 64 1.36 13.58 -14.04
CA THR A 64 2.38 14.60 -14.28
C THR A 64 3.31 14.85 -13.11
N ASP A 65 3.06 14.25 -11.94
CA ASP A 65 3.90 14.46 -10.76
C ASP A 65 5.27 13.79 -10.95
N VAL A 66 6.34 14.53 -10.65
CA VAL A 66 7.69 13.99 -10.55
C VAL A 66 7.80 13.22 -9.25
N VAL A 67 7.94 11.90 -9.33
CA VAL A 67 7.86 11.04 -8.14
C VAL A 67 9.09 11.27 -7.25
N TYR A 68 10.28 11.47 -7.81
CA TYR A 68 11.50 11.72 -7.04
C TYR A 68 11.38 12.87 -6.02
N ASP A 69 10.65 13.93 -6.37
CA ASP A 69 10.45 15.11 -5.52
C ASP A 69 9.55 14.83 -4.31
N ARG A 70 8.67 13.83 -4.43
CA ARG A 70 7.74 13.42 -3.37
C ARG A 70 8.42 12.59 -2.28
N PHE A 71 9.57 12.00 -2.58
CA PHE A 71 10.37 11.14 -1.69
C PHE A 71 11.60 11.84 -1.11
N GLN A 72 11.69 13.17 -1.24
CA GLN A 72 12.80 13.93 -0.68
C GLN A 72 12.80 13.84 0.85
N ARG A 73 13.99 13.54 1.38
CA ARG A 73 14.25 13.34 2.81
C ARG A 73 13.90 14.60 3.58
N LYS A 74 12.79 14.58 4.32
CA LYS A 74 12.56 15.65 5.30
C LYS A 74 13.50 15.50 6.49
N ASP A 75 13.69 14.31 7.04
CA ASP A 75 14.63 14.14 8.18
C ASP A 75 15.21 12.72 8.23
N VAL A 76 16.38 12.55 8.88
CA VAL A 76 17.16 11.29 8.99
C VAL A 76 16.37 10.11 9.58
N TYR A 77 15.26 10.38 10.29
CA TYR A 77 14.38 9.38 10.87
C TYR A 77 13.18 8.99 9.98
N GLY A 78 12.81 9.82 8.98
CA GLY A 78 11.63 9.59 8.12
C GLY A 78 11.88 8.74 6.88
N ALA A 79 13.15 8.43 6.56
CA ALA A 79 13.52 7.68 5.36
C ALA A 79 13.00 6.23 5.34
N TRP A 80 12.71 5.65 6.51
CA TRP A 80 12.21 4.27 6.63
C TRP A 80 10.69 4.15 6.43
N GLU A 81 9.97 5.27 6.38
CA GLU A 81 8.50 5.29 6.29
C GLU A 81 7.98 5.71 4.92
N GLN A 82 8.87 6.05 3.99
CA GLN A 82 8.48 6.50 2.66
C GLN A 82 8.44 5.35 1.67
N TYR A 83 7.25 5.01 1.17
CA TYR A 83 7.08 4.03 0.11
C TYR A 83 6.00 4.46 -0.89
N LEU A 84 6.10 3.94 -2.11
CA LEU A 84 5.07 4.10 -3.14
C LEU A 84 3.99 3.05 -2.89
N GLY A 85 2.78 3.51 -2.57
CA GLY A 85 1.60 2.67 -2.42
C GLY A 85 0.88 2.49 -3.75
N LEU A 86 0.45 1.25 -4.00
CA LEU A 86 -0.36 0.86 -5.16
C LEU A 86 -1.70 0.36 -4.61
N GLU A 87 -2.69 1.24 -4.58
CA GLU A 87 -4.03 0.91 -4.07
C GLU A 87 -4.86 0.29 -5.18
N HIS A 88 -5.27 -0.95 -4.97
CA HIS A 88 -6.18 -1.68 -5.84
C HIS A 88 -6.94 -2.77 -5.06
N VAL A 89 -7.97 -3.33 -5.69
CA VAL A 89 -8.69 -4.47 -5.12
C VAL A 89 -7.82 -5.72 -5.20
N ASP A 90 -7.77 -6.49 -4.12
CA ASP A 90 -7.16 -7.81 -4.12
C ASP A 90 -8.06 -8.79 -4.89
N ASN A 91 -7.75 -8.98 -6.17
CA ASN A 91 -8.39 -9.96 -7.03
C ASN A 91 -7.73 -11.35 -6.93
N THR A 92 -6.72 -11.51 -6.07
CA THR A 92 -6.11 -12.82 -5.85
C THR A 92 -7.20 -13.71 -5.25
N PRO A 93 -7.54 -14.86 -5.86
CA PRO A 93 -8.54 -15.74 -5.27
C PRO A 93 -8.06 -16.06 -3.87
N LYS A 94 -8.83 -15.59 -2.87
CA LYS A 94 -8.53 -15.83 -1.46
C LYS A 94 -8.37 -17.32 -1.30
N ARG A 95 -7.12 -17.79 -1.32
CA ARG A 95 -6.79 -19.11 -0.81
C ARG A 95 -7.34 -19.07 0.60
N ALA A 96 -8.27 -19.98 0.90
CA ALA A 96 -8.75 -20.21 2.25
C ALA A 96 -7.60 -20.73 3.12
N TYR A 97 -6.65 -19.84 3.40
CA TYR A 97 -5.60 -20.02 4.36
C TYR A 97 -5.77 -18.87 5.32
N ALA A 98 -6.68 -19.12 6.27
CA ALA A 98 -6.50 -18.67 7.63
C ALA A 98 -5.11 -19.11 8.10
N ALA A 99 -4.10 -18.32 7.77
CA ALA A 99 -2.76 -18.48 8.28
C ALA A 99 -2.12 -17.10 8.28
N ASN A 100 -2.00 -16.55 9.48
CA ASN A 100 -1.00 -15.55 9.84
C ASN A 100 -1.39 -14.06 9.78
N GLN A 101 -2.62 -13.71 10.18
CA GLN A 101 -2.80 -12.48 10.96
C GLN A 101 -3.58 -12.76 12.25
N ASN A 102 -2.92 -12.44 13.36
CA ASN A 102 -3.44 -12.33 14.72
C ASN A 102 -3.73 -13.62 15.53
N ARG A 103 -2.96 -13.74 16.62
CA ARG A 103 -3.21 -14.59 17.79
C ARG A 103 -4.43 -14.10 18.56
N HIS A 104 -5.63 -14.25 18.02
CA HIS A 104 -6.85 -14.23 18.83
C HIS A 104 -7.49 -15.62 18.76
N ALA A 105 -6.75 -16.60 19.30
CA ALA A 105 -7.40 -17.76 19.88
C ALA A 105 -8.34 -17.24 21.00
N TYR A 106 -9.40 -17.98 21.30
CA TYR A 106 -10.38 -17.71 22.37
C TYR A 106 -11.54 -16.76 22.04
N GLU A 107 -12.17 -16.93 20.87
CA GLU A 107 -13.58 -16.53 20.70
C GLU A 107 -14.46 -17.76 20.46
N LYS A 108 -14.46 -18.69 21.44
CA LYS A 108 -15.53 -19.69 21.55
C LYS A 108 -16.47 -19.26 22.68
N PRO A 109 -17.76 -19.01 22.41
CA PRO A 109 -18.72 -18.74 23.48
C PRO A 109 -18.83 -19.97 24.39
N MET A 110 -18.55 -19.79 25.68
CA MET A 110 -18.73 -20.80 26.71
C MET A 110 -20.20 -20.86 27.10
N LYS A 111 -20.85 -22.01 26.85
CA LYS A 111 -22.20 -22.29 27.33
C LYS A 111 -22.09 -22.82 28.76
N ILE A 112 -22.69 -22.10 29.70
CA ILE A 112 -22.84 -22.57 31.09
C ILE A 112 -24.17 -23.33 31.15
N TYR A 113 -24.13 -24.60 31.54
CA TYR A 113 -25.32 -25.38 31.89
C TYR A 113 -25.51 -25.31 33.41
N ASN A 114 -26.75 -25.08 33.84
CA ASN A 114 -27.18 -25.13 35.24
C ASN A 114 -27.71 -26.52 35.58
#